data_AF-A0AA39K3U6-F1
#
_entry.id   AF-A0AA39K3U6-F1
#
_cell.length_a   1.000
_cell.length_b   1.000
_cell.length_c   1.000
_cell.angle_alpha   90.00
_cell.angle_beta   90.00
_cell.angle_gamma   90.00
#
_symmetry.space_group_name_H-M   'P 1'
#
loop_
_entity.id
_entity.type
_entity.pdbx_description
1 polymer ?
#
loop_
_entity_poly.entity_id
_entity_poly.type
_entity_poly.pdbx_seq_one_letter_code
_entity_poly.pdbx_strand_id
1 'polypeptide(L)'
;MTDLPSITCLLSTIVKSQASFSRNVVYLVEHVAAAAAPPTTISIVAPIRFLATQVDRSTYRAMSEFWILLSVGYDSITCPQIAASSKFYDERSDKVVGHCQRAREELVPVMEDILTNLEPHLISHLRYLDRMDRFLRFMREIPGFWSGRSDLDDLPDLISSVRSSCHIMMTCLDYVERYVCILRDCFRDRAWVTRHAGRPELQWCLLGTMASLRHTTSTLIQNGLT
;
A
#
# COMPACT_ATOMS: atom_id res chain seq x y z
N MET A 1 -20.30 -6.16 17.83
CA MET A 1 -19.14 -6.61 17.01
C MET A 1 -19.33 -5.98 15.65
N THR A 2 -18.43 -5.11 15.20
CA THR A 2 -18.44 -4.63 13.81
C THR A 2 -18.09 -5.79 12.89
N ASP A 3 -18.95 -6.07 11.91
CA ASP A 3 -18.74 -7.14 10.94
C ASP A 3 -17.41 -6.94 10.20
N LEU A 4 -16.58 -7.99 10.17
CA LEU A 4 -15.33 -7.99 9.42
C LEU A 4 -15.64 -8.12 7.92
N PRO A 5 -15.02 -7.28 7.06
CA PRO A 5 -15.22 -7.38 5.62
C PRO A 5 -14.58 -8.67 5.09
N SER A 6 -15.21 -9.33 4.11
CA SER A 6 -14.65 -10.53 3.48
C SER A 6 -13.16 -10.37 3.13
N ILE A 7 -12.33 -11.33 3.53
CA ILE A 7 -10.89 -11.31 3.29
C ILE A 7 -10.56 -11.18 1.79
N THR A 8 -11.37 -11.76 0.91
CA THR A 8 -11.16 -11.62 -0.54
C THR A 8 -11.40 -10.19 -1.02
N CYS A 9 -12.43 -9.53 -0.48
CA CYS A 9 -12.71 -8.13 -0.77
C CYS A 9 -11.59 -7.23 -0.23
N LEU A 10 -11.13 -7.50 0.98
CA LEU A 10 -10.02 -6.81 1.63
C LEU A 10 -8.74 -6.90 0.78
N LEU A 11 -8.34 -8.12 0.40
CA LEU A 11 -7.13 -8.36 -0.40
C LEU A 11 -7.21 -7.73 -1.78
N SER A 12 -8.37 -7.82 -2.45
CA SER A 12 -8.59 -7.15 -3.74
C SER A 12 -8.46 -5.62 -3.62
N THR A 13 -8.99 -5.06 -2.53
CA THR A 13 -8.93 -3.62 -2.26
C THR A 13 -7.49 -3.18 -2.00
N ILE A 14 -6.71 -3.93 -1.21
CA ILE A 14 -5.28 -3.68 -1.00
C ILE A 14 -4.53 -3.64 -2.33
N VAL A 15 -4.73 -4.64 -3.20
CA VAL A 15 -4.04 -4.72 -4.50
C VAL A 15 -4.39 -3.53 -5.39
N LYS A 16 -5.68 -3.18 -5.49
CA LYS A 16 -6.14 -2.07 -6.34
C LYS A 16 -5.60 -0.73 -5.83
N SER A 17 -5.68 -0.50 -4.52
CA SER A 17 -5.21 0.74 -3.91
C SER A 17 -3.68 0.86 -4.00
N GLN A 18 -2.95 -0.24 -3.82
CA GLN A 18 -1.50 -0.24 -3.98
C GLN A 18 -1.09 0.04 -5.44
N ALA A 19 -1.75 -0.59 -6.42
CA ALA A 19 -1.49 -0.31 -7.83
C ALA A 19 -1.78 1.15 -8.20
N SER A 20 -2.89 1.69 -7.71
CA SER A 20 -3.25 3.10 -7.87
C SER A 20 -2.20 4.01 -7.23
N PHE A 21 -1.80 3.71 -5.99
CA PHE A 21 -0.76 4.42 -5.25
C PHE A 21 0.56 4.47 -6.03
N SER A 22 1.11 3.32 -6.41
CA SER A 22 2.40 3.25 -7.12
C SER A 22 2.35 3.99 -8.45
N ARG A 23 1.28 3.82 -9.23
CA ARG A 23 1.08 4.55 -10.49
C ARG A 23 1.02 6.07 -10.29
N ASN A 24 0.24 6.53 -9.32
CA ASN A 24 0.08 7.96 -9.06
C ASN A 24 1.37 8.58 -8.50
N VAL A 25 2.14 7.84 -7.69
CA VAL A 25 3.47 8.27 -7.22
C VAL A 25 4.45 8.40 -8.39
N VAL A 26 4.49 7.43 -9.31
CA VAL A 26 5.35 7.53 -10.51
C VAL A 26 4.99 8.77 -11.32
N TYR A 27 3.70 8.97 -11.58
CA TYR A 27 3.23 10.11 -12.35
C TYR A 27 3.54 11.45 -11.65
N LEU A 28 3.39 11.51 -10.32
CA LEU A 28 3.76 12.67 -9.51
C LEU A 28 5.26 12.98 -9.62
N VAL A 29 6.10 11.95 -9.50
CA VAL A 29 7.55 12.08 -9.61
C VAL A 29 7.96 12.59 -11.00
N GLU A 30 7.38 12.06 -12.06
CA GLU A 30 7.61 12.51 -13.43
C GLU A 30 7.19 13.97 -13.62
N HIS A 31 6.02 14.34 -13.07
CA HIS A 31 5.53 15.73 -13.10
C HIS A 31 6.46 16.70 -12.37
N VAL A 32 6.93 16.35 -11.17
CA VAL A 32 7.89 17.18 -10.43
C VAL A 32 9.21 17.31 -11.19
N ALA A 33 9.67 16.21 -11.81
CA ALA A 33 10.91 16.22 -12.56
C ALA A 33 10.85 17.08 -13.83
N ALA A 34 9.70 17.16 -14.48
CA ALA A 34 9.48 18.04 -15.62
C ALA A 34 9.40 19.53 -15.22
N ALA A 35 8.92 19.83 -14.01
CA ALA A 35 8.65 21.20 -13.57
C ALA A 35 9.86 21.90 -12.92
N ALA A 36 10.76 21.17 -12.26
CA ALA A 36 11.81 21.76 -11.42
C ALA A 36 13.23 21.63 -12.02
N ALA A 37 14.13 22.52 -11.60
CA ALA A 37 15.55 22.45 -11.97
C ALA A 37 16.23 21.20 -11.38
N PRO A 38 17.22 20.59 -12.06
CA PRO A 38 17.76 19.27 -11.71
C PRO A 38 18.16 19.04 -10.24
N PRO A 39 18.88 19.96 -9.54
CA PRO A 39 19.24 19.75 -8.14
C PRO A 39 18.03 19.83 -7.19
N THR A 40 17.05 20.70 -7.50
CA THR A 40 15.81 20.87 -6.73
C THR A 40 14.90 19.65 -6.91
N THR A 41 14.79 19.14 -8.14
CA THR A 41 14.05 17.91 -8.46
C THR A 41 14.50 16.73 -7.62
N ILE A 42 15.80 16.48 -7.51
CA ILE A 42 16.35 15.34 -6.76
C ILE A 42 15.97 15.43 -5.28
N SER A 43 16.08 16.62 -4.68
CA SER A 43 15.75 16.84 -3.27
C SER A 43 14.27 16.60 -2.92
N ILE A 44 13.38 16.78 -3.90
CA ILE A 44 11.94 16.63 -3.74
C ILE A 44 11.48 15.21 -4.07
N VAL A 45 11.98 14.64 -5.17
CA VAL A 45 11.56 13.32 -5.69
C VAL A 45 12.10 12.18 -4.83
N ALA A 46 13.33 12.27 -4.34
CA ALA A 46 13.96 11.16 -3.64
C ALA A 46 13.23 10.75 -2.33
N PRO A 47 12.80 11.69 -1.46
CA PRO A 47 12.00 11.35 -0.28
C PRO A 47 10.66 10.69 -0.61
N ILE A 48 9.95 11.18 -1.62
CA ILE A 48 8.65 10.62 -2.05
C ILE A 48 8.84 9.19 -2.54
N ARG A 49 9.80 8.95 -3.44
CA ARG A 49 10.10 7.60 -3.93
C ARG A 49 10.48 6.66 -2.79
N PHE A 50 11.39 7.10 -1.92
CA PHE A 50 11.85 6.29 -0.80
C PHE A 50 10.68 5.87 0.11
N LEU A 51 9.85 6.83 0.53
CA LEU A 51 8.70 6.54 1.40
C LEU A 51 7.69 5.63 0.71
N ALA A 52 7.43 5.85 -0.59
CA ALA A 52 6.49 5.02 -1.33
C ALA A 52 6.96 3.57 -1.41
N THR A 53 8.25 3.34 -1.69
CA THR A 53 8.85 2.01 -1.63
C THR A 53 8.78 1.40 -0.22
N GLN A 54 8.94 2.20 0.85
CA GLN A 54 8.80 1.68 2.22
C GLN A 54 7.36 1.30 2.56
N VAL A 55 6.36 2.06 2.08
CA VAL A 55 4.93 1.74 2.26
C VAL A 55 4.59 0.44 1.53
N ASP A 56 5.01 0.31 0.26
CA ASP A 56 4.85 -0.92 -0.53
C ASP A 56 5.50 -2.11 0.17
N ARG A 57 6.74 -1.94 0.64
CA ARG A 57 7.48 -2.99 1.33
C ARG A 57 6.83 -3.42 2.64
N SER A 58 6.30 -2.48 3.42
CA SER A 58 5.63 -2.78 4.69
C SER A 58 4.31 -3.52 4.45
N THR A 59 3.54 -3.09 3.46
CA THR A 59 2.30 -3.76 3.02
C THR A 59 2.59 -5.19 2.55
N TYR A 60 3.59 -5.36 1.69
CA TYR A 60 4.04 -6.67 1.21
C TYR A 60 4.46 -7.59 2.38
N ARG A 61 5.28 -7.10 3.31
CA ARG A 61 5.75 -7.88 4.44
C ARG A 61 4.61 -8.30 5.37
N ALA A 62 3.63 -7.41 5.61
CA ALA A 62 2.43 -7.77 6.36
C ALA A 62 1.67 -8.93 5.71
N MET A 63 1.44 -8.88 4.39
CA MET A 63 0.74 -9.96 3.68
C MET A 63 1.54 -11.26 3.67
N SER A 64 2.87 -11.17 3.50
CA SER A 64 3.76 -12.33 3.48
C SER A 64 3.79 -13.05 4.83
N GLU A 65 3.94 -12.30 5.93
CA GLU A 65 3.91 -12.87 7.29
C GLU A 65 2.53 -13.43 7.64
N PHE A 66 1.45 -12.78 7.18
CA PHE A 66 0.10 -13.31 7.34
C PHE A 66 -0.07 -14.64 6.59
N TRP A 67 0.41 -14.74 5.35
CA TRP A 67 0.39 -15.99 4.60
C TRP A 67 1.16 -17.11 5.30
N ILE A 68 2.33 -16.82 5.89
CA ILE A 68 3.12 -17.79 6.66
C ILE A 68 2.33 -18.28 7.89
N LEU A 69 1.76 -17.35 8.67
CA LEU A 69 0.95 -17.69 9.84
C LEU A 69 -0.22 -18.60 9.46
N LEU A 70 -0.91 -18.27 8.38
CA LEU A 70 -2.06 -19.06 7.90
C LEU A 70 -1.64 -20.45 7.41
N SER A 71 -0.52 -20.55 6.69
CA SER A 71 0.00 -21.81 6.17
C SER A 71 0.34 -22.78 7.30
N VAL A 72 1.03 -22.30 8.33
CA VAL A 72 1.39 -23.13 9.50
C VAL A 72 0.17 -23.49 10.34
N GLY A 73 -0.81 -22.59 10.45
CA GLY A 73 -2.10 -22.87 11.09
C GLY A 73 -2.88 -23.96 10.37
N TYR A 74 -2.92 -23.90 9.03
CA TYR A 74 -3.51 -24.93 8.19
C TYR A 74 -2.84 -26.30 8.39
N ASP A 75 -1.51 -26.34 8.39
CA ASP A 75 -0.76 -27.58 8.64
C ASP A 75 -1.06 -28.15 10.03
N SER A 76 -1.20 -27.28 11.04
CA SER A 76 -1.54 -27.66 12.41
C SER A 76 -2.95 -28.25 12.54
N ILE A 77 -3.91 -27.78 11.73
CA ILE A 77 -5.26 -28.36 11.67
C ILE A 77 -5.26 -29.71 10.93
N THR A 78 -4.49 -29.81 9.85
CA THR A 78 -4.44 -30.99 8.99
C THR A 78 -3.65 -32.13 9.64
N CYS A 79 -2.60 -31.80 10.37
CA CYS A 79 -1.79 -32.74 11.13
C CYS A 79 -1.46 -32.15 12.52
N PRO A 80 -2.31 -32.36 13.53
CA PRO A 80 -2.11 -31.80 14.87
C PRO A 80 -0.78 -32.22 15.55
N GLN A 81 -0.19 -33.33 15.09
CA GLN A 81 1.09 -33.84 15.56
C GLN A 81 2.25 -32.86 15.29
N ILE A 82 2.16 -32.08 14.21
CA ILE A 82 3.17 -31.11 13.77
C ILE A 82 2.77 -29.67 14.12
N ALA A 83 1.83 -29.49 15.05
CA ALA A 83 1.37 -28.17 15.43
C ALA A 83 2.52 -27.29 15.94
N ALA A 84 2.63 -26.09 15.38
CA ALA A 84 3.65 -25.13 15.80
C ALA A 84 3.48 -24.72 17.27
N SER A 85 4.58 -24.25 17.87
CA SER A 85 4.53 -23.71 19.23
C SER A 85 3.65 -22.45 19.30
N SER A 86 3.01 -22.19 20.44
CA SER A 86 2.27 -20.93 20.68
C SER A 86 3.12 -19.70 20.39
N LYS A 87 4.40 -19.76 20.78
CA LYS A 87 5.39 -18.71 20.55
C LYS A 87 5.55 -18.37 19.07
N PHE A 88 5.48 -19.36 18.17
CA PHE A 88 5.55 -19.11 16.73
C PHE A 88 4.39 -18.24 16.25
N TYR A 89 3.15 -18.53 16.69
CA TYR A 89 1.98 -17.76 16.31
C TYR A 89 2.03 -16.33 16.85
N ASP A 90 2.46 -16.16 18.10
CA ASP A 90 2.66 -14.85 18.72
C ASP A 90 3.71 -14.04 17.92
N GLU A 91 4.90 -14.60 17.70
CA GLU A 91 5.97 -13.93 16.95
C GLU A 91 5.57 -13.53 15.52
N ARG A 92 4.81 -14.38 14.81
CA ARG A 92 4.34 -14.07 13.45
C ARG A 92 3.24 -13.02 13.44
N SER A 93 2.29 -13.11 14.38
CA SER A 93 1.25 -12.10 14.56
C SER A 93 1.87 -10.73 14.86
N ASP A 94 2.84 -10.67 15.78
CA ASP A 94 3.52 -9.44 16.17
C ASP A 94 4.27 -8.82 14.99
N LYS A 95 4.85 -9.63 14.09
CA LYS A 95 5.46 -9.12 12.85
C LYS A 95 4.43 -8.51 11.91
N VAL A 96 3.28 -9.15 11.71
CA VAL A 96 2.23 -8.58 10.85
C VAL A 96 1.76 -7.24 11.43
N VAL A 97 1.46 -7.21 12.72
CA VAL A 97 1.04 -5.98 13.43
C VAL A 97 2.12 -4.91 13.32
N GLY A 98 3.39 -5.24 13.59
CA GLY A 98 4.48 -4.29 13.48
C GLY A 98 4.67 -3.71 12.07
N HIS A 99 4.45 -4.51 11.02
CA HIS A 99 4.47 -4.01 9.64
C HIS A 99 3.29 -3.10 9.31
N CYS A 100 2.09 -3.41 9.83
CA CYS A 100 0.90 -2.59 9.66
C CYS A 100 1.03 -1.25 10.40
N GLN A 101 1.43 -1.29 11.67
CA GLN A 101 1.71 -0.12 12.51
C GLN A 101 2.77 0.79 11.88
N ARG A 102 3.90 0.22 11.44
CA ARG A 102 4.95 1.00 10.76
C ARG A 102 4.40 1.77 9.55
N ALA A 103 3.56 1.12 8.73
CA ALA A 103 2.97 1.78 7.58
C ALA A 103 2.04 2.93 8.00
N ARG A 104 1.16 2.67 8.97
CA ARG A 104 0.10 3.57 9.43
C ARG A 104 0.60 4.75 10.27
N GLU A 105 1.55 4.50 11.16
CA GLU A 105 1.95 5.44 12.22
C GLU A 105 3.26 6.14 11.89
N GLU A 106 4.14 5.53 11.08
CA GLU A 106 5.44 6.12 10.73
C GLU A 106 5.47 6.61 9.28
N LEU A 107 5.10 5.75 8.32
CA LEU A 107 5.38 6.03 6.90
C LEU A 107 4.36 6.92 6.22
N VAL A 108 3.06 6.60 6.35
CA VAL A 108 1.99 7.38 5.71
C VAL A 108 1.93 8.83 6.24
N PRO A 109 2.02 9.10 7.56
CA PRO A 109 2.01 10.47 8.06
C PRO A 109 3.18 11.32 7.53
N VAL A 110 4.38 10.73 7.42
CA VAL A 110 5.55 11.43 6.85
C VAL A 110 5.35 11.68 5.36
N MET A 111 4.77 10.73 4.62
CA MET A 111 4.41 10.93 3.22
C MET A 111 3.39 12.07 3.06
N GLU A 112 2.36 12.10 3.90
CA GLU A 112 1.33 13.14 3.87
C GLU A 112 1.87 14.52 4.18
N ASP A 113 2.78 14.63 5.15
CA ASP A 113 3.46 15.90 5.47
C ASP A 113 4.27 16.40 4.26
N ILE A 114 5.06 15.52 3.63
CA ILE A 114 5.81 15.88 2.42
C ILE A 114 4.86 16.31 1.30
N LEU A 115 3.78 15.58 1.04
CA LEU A 115 2.81 15.94 0.01
C LEU A 115 2.11 17.27 0.31
N THR A 116 1.82 17.55 1.57
CA THR A 116 1.18 18.81 2.01
C THR A 116 2.12 20.00 1.86
N ASN A 117 3.41 19.81 2.15
CA ASN A 117 4.43 20.83 1.95
C ASN A 117 4.73 21.03 0.45
N LEU A 118 4.70 19.96 -0.33
CA LEU A 118 4.96 19.96 -1.78
C LEU A 118 3.87 20.72 -2.57
N GLU A 119 2.60 20.48 -2.22
CA GLU A 119 1.43 20.99 -2.92
C GLU A 119 1.47 22.53 -3.19
N PRO A 120 1.66 23.42 -2.19
CA PRO A 120 1.73 24.86 -2.42
C PRO A 120 3.00 25.31 -3.18
N HIS A 121 4.12 24.60 -3.00
CA HIS A 121 5.38 24.90 -3.70
C HIS A 121 5.26 24.58 -5.18
N LEU A 122 4.67 23.44 -5.53
CA LEU A 122 4.39 23.09 -6.91
C LEU A 122 3.33 24.00 -7.50
N ILE A 123 2.21 24.26 -6.83
CA ILE A 123 1.17 25.16 -7.34
C ILE A 123 1.73 26.57 -7.58
N SER A 124 2.57 27.11 -6.70
CA SER A 124 3.16 28.44 -6.90
C SER A 124 4.18 28.48 -8.04
N HIS A 125 5.03 27.45 -8.15
CA HIS A 125 5.99 27.31 -9.26
C HIS A 125 5.28 27.10 -10.60
N LEU A 126 4.23 26.28 -10.62
CA LEU A 126 3.42 26.00 -11.81
C LEU A 126 2.57 27.20 -12.21
N ARG A 127 2.04 28.00 -11.28
CA ARG A 127 1.39 29.28 -11.59
C ARG A 127 2.38 30.31 -12.14
N TYR A 128 3.63 30.30 -11.68
CA TYR A 128 4.68 31.12 -12.25
C TYR A 128 5.00 30.65 -13.68
N LEU A 129 5.12 29.34 -13.91
CA LEU A 129 5.32 28.77 -15.24
C LEU A 129 4.13 28.97 -16.17
N ASP A 130 2.88 28.89 -15.71
CA ASP A 130 1.67 29.19 -16.49
C ASP A 130 1.55 30.69 -16.77
N ARG A 131 1.92 31.57 -15.83
CA ARG A 131 2.06 33.01 -16.14
C ARG A 131 3.17 33.26 -17.15
N MET A 132 4.28 32.54 -17.07
CA MET A 132 5.35 32.60 -18.05
C MET A 132 4.91 31.99 -19.38
N ASP A 133 4.11 30.93 -19.41
CA ASP A 133 3.59 30.32 -20.64
C ASP A 133 2.53 31.22 -21.27
N ARG A 134 1.66 31.87 -20.47
CA ARG A 134 0.76 32.94 -20.94
C ARG A 134 1.52 34.17 -21.43
N PHE A 135 2.60 34.56 -20.76
CA PHE A 135 3.48 35.65 -21.18
C PHE A 135 4.25 35.28 -22.46
N LEU A 136 4.71 34.03 -22.60
CA LEU A 136 5.35 33.50 -23.79
C LEU A 136 4.32 33.31 -24.92
N ARG A 137 3.06 32.96 -24.62
CA ARG A 137 1.90 32.97 -25.55
C ARG A 137 1.59 34.38 -26.04
N PHE A 138 1.59 35.36 -25.14
CA PHE A 138 1.48 36.78 -25.48
C PHE A 138 2.63 37.24 -26.39
N MET A 139 3.86 36.82 -26.10
CA MET A 139 5.02 37.01 -26.99
C MET A 139 4.95 36.18 -28.29
N ARG A 140 4.10 35.14 -28.34
CA ARG A 140 3.88 34.18 -29.46
C ARG A 140 2.73 34.55 -30.41
N GLU A 141 2.17 35.76 -30.34
CA GLU A 141 1.42 36.29 -31.50
C GLU A 141 2.32 36.48 -32.76
N ILE A 142 3.61 36.12 -32.67
CA ILE A 142 4.49 35.81 -33.80
C ILE A 142 4.21 34.36 -34.28
N PRO A 143 3.74 34.14 -35.53
CA PRO A 143 3.29 32.82 -35.99
C PRO A 143 4.41 31.77 -36.10
N GLY A 144 4.18 30.56 -35.56
CA GLY A 144 4.89 29.35 -36.01
C GLY A 144 5.38 28.31 -35.00
N PHE A 145 5.18 28.45 -33.68
CA PHE A 145 5.89 27.60 -32.71
C PHE A 145 4.97 26.92 -31.66
N TRP A 146 4.92 25.58 -31.72
CA TRP A 146 4.54 24.53 -30.75
C TRP A 146 3.15 24.45 -30.12
N SER A 147 2.52 23.28 -30.31
CA SER A 147 1.42 22.72 -29.53
C SER A 147 1.95 21.84 -28.39
N GLY A 148 1.89 22.32 -27.16
CA GLY A 148 2.05 21.50 -25.97
C GLY A 148 0.95 21.88 -24.99
N ARG A 149 -0.03 20.99 -24.81
CA ARG A 149 -1.00 21.10 -23.71
C ARG A 149 -0.23 20.99 -22.40
N SER A 150 -0.53 21.88 -21.46
CA SER A 150 -0.04 21.79 -20.10
C SER A 150 -1.12 21.10 -19.27
N ASP A 151 -0.97 19.81 -18.98
CA ASP A 151 -1.86 18.98 -18.14
C ASP A 151 -1.75 19.37 -16.63
N LEU A 152 -1.79 20.67 -16.34
CA LEU A 152 -1.43 21.29 -15.05
C LEU A 152 -2.57 21.37 -14.03
N ASP A 153 -3.81 21.12 -14.46
CA ASP A 153 -4.99 21.25 -13.60
C ASP A 153 -5.20 20.01 -12.70
N ASP A 154 -4.53 18.89 -12.99
CA ASP A 154 -4.77 17.58 -12.34
C ASP A 154 -3.89 17.32 -11.10
N LEU A 155 -2.96 18.22 -10.74
CA LEU A 155 -2.01 17.99 -9.64
C LEU A 155 -2.68 17.84 -8.25
N PRO A 156 -3.66 18.68 -7.85
CA PRO A 156 -4.37 18.49 -6.58
C PRO A 156 -5.12 17.15 -6.54
N ASP A 157 -5.70 16.74 -7.68
CA ASP A 157 -6.41 15.47 -7.81
C ASP A 157 -5.45 14.28 -7.73
N LEU A 158 -4.24 14.42 -8.29
CA LEU A 158 -3.19 13.41 -8.20
C LEU A 158 -2.70 13.23 -6.76
N ILE A 159 -2.39 14.31 -6.05
CA ILE A 159 -1.96 14.27 -4.64
C ILE A 159 -3.08 13.68 -3.77
N SER A 160 -4.32 14.11 -4.00
CA SER A 160 -5.51 13.57 -3.33
C SER A 160 -5.69 12.07 -3.60
N SER A 161 -5.40 11.62 -4.83
CA SER A 161 -5.47 10.20 -5.20
C SER A 161 -4.37 9.37 -4.52
N VAL A 162 -3.17 9.92 -4.33
CA VAL A 162 -2.09 9.28 -3.55
C VAL A 162 -2.51 9.13 -2.08
N ARG A 163 -2.95 10.22 -1.44
CA ARG A 163 -3.44 10.21 -0.05
C ARG A 163 -4.59 9.23 0.16
N SER A 164 -5.59 9.28 -0.72
CA SER A 164 -6.74 8.38 -0.68
C SER A 164 -6.33 6.90 -0.79
N SER A 165 -5.42 6.59 -1.71
CA SER A 165 -4.90 5.22 -1.87
C SER A 165 -4.17 4.75 -0.60
N CYS A 166 -3.35 5.60 0.03
CA CYS A 166 -2.72 5.31 1.32
C CYS A 166 -3.75 5.04 2.41
N HIS A 167 -4.74 5.91 2.60
CA HIS A 167 -5.76 5.73 3.64
C HIS A 167 -6.57 4.45 3.45
N ILE A 168 -6.92 4.11 2.21
CA ILE A 168 -7.62 2.85 1.92
C ILE A 168 -6.72 1.67 2.29
N MET A 169 -5.44 1.70 1.90
CA MET A 169 -4.48 0.66 2.30
C MET A 169 -4.38 0.54 3.82
N MET A 170 -4.27 1.65 4.56
CA MET A 170 -4.17 1.62 6.03
C MET A 170 -5.43 1.04 6.67
N THR A 171 -6.60 1.45 6.18
CA THR A 171 -7.88 0.88 6.62
C THR A 171 -7.91 -0.64 6.38
N CYS A 172 -7.38 -1.09 5.24
CA CYS A 172 -7.28 -2.52 4.99
C CYS A 172 -6.28 -3.22 5.92
N LEU A 173 -5.15 -2.59 6.23
CA LEU A 173 -4.17 -3.13 7.18
C LEU A 173 -4.76 -3.28 8.60
N ASP A 174 -5.61 -2.35 9.05
CA ASP A 174 -6.36 -2.47 10.32
C ASP A 174 -7.20 -3.75 10.37
N TYR A 175 -7.86 -4.10 9.26
CA TYR A 175 -8.62 -5.34 9.18
C TYR A 175 -7.71 -6.57 9.12
N VAL A 176 -6.55 -6.48 8.46
CA VAL A 176 -5.57 -7.56 8.46
C VAL A 176 -5.04 -7.83 9.87
N GLU A 177 -4.73 -6.80 10.65
CA GLU A 177 -4.35 -6.94 12.06
C GLU A 177 -5.42 -7.74 12.85
N ARG A 178 -6.70 -7.36 12.69
CA ARG A 178 -7.82 -8.06 13.37
C ARG A 178 -7.94 -9.52 12.94
N TYR A 179 -7.86 -9.79 11.63
CA TYR A 179 -7.90 -11.16 11.10
C TYR A 179 -6.76 -12.01 11.64
N VAL A 180 -5.55 -11.46 11.67
CA VAL A 180 -4.37 -12.13 12.19
C VAL A 180 -4.50 -12.43 13.67
N CYS A 181 -4.99 -11.50 14.49
CA CYS A 181 -5.22 -11.74 15.91
C CYS A 181 -6.23 -12.88 16.14
N ILE A 182 -7.35 -12.91 15.40
CA ILE A 182 -8.35 -13.98 15.50
C ILE A 182 -7.72 -15.33 15.15
N LEU A 183 -7.01 -15.40 14.02
CA LEU A 183 -6.40 -16.64 13.55
C LEU A 183 -5.27 -17.11 14.47
N ARG A 184 -4.46 -16.18 14.99
CA ARG A 184 -3.46 -16.46 16.04
C ARG A 184 -4.12 -17.11 17.24
N ASP A 185 -5.19 -16.52 17.78
CA ASP A 185 -5.86 -17.03 18.98
C ASP A 185 -6.43 -18.43 18.75
N CYS A 186 -7.01 -18.68 17.57
CA CYS A 186 -7.48 -20.00 17.16
C CYS A 186 -6.35 -21.03 17.04
N PHE A 187 -5.25 -20.72 16.34
CA PHE A 187 -4.17 -21.67 16.09
C PHE A 187 -3.29 -21.92 17.33
N ARG A 188 -3.20 -20.92 18.22
CA ARG A 188 -2.53 -21.04 19.52
C ARG A 188 -3.30 -21.96 20.48
N ASP A 189 -4.63 -21.98 20.42
CA ASP A 189 -5.45 -22.87 21.23
C ASP A 189 -5.43 -24.31 20.66
N ARG A 190 -4.61 -25.16 21.29
CA ARG A 190 -4.53 -26.59 20.91
C ARG A 190 -5.88 -27.30 21.00
N ALA A 191 -6.73 -26.96 21.97
CA ALA A 191 -8.04 -27.59 22.08
C ALA A 191 -8.94 -27.18 20.91
N TRP A 192 -8.86 -25.92 20.48
CA TRP A 192 -9.53 -25.45 19.27
C TRP A 192 -9.01 -26.19 18.03
N VAL A 193 -7.69 -26.30 17.85
CA VAL A 193 -7.07 -27.00 16.72
C VAL A 193 -7.50 -28.46 16.67
N THR A 194 -7.41 -29.20 17.78
CA THR A 194 -7.81 -30.61 17.83
C THR A 194 -9.32 -30.79 17.55
N ARG A 195 -10.18 -29.90 18.05
CA ARG A 195 -11.63 -29.94 17.82
C ARG A 195 -12.02 -29.71 16.35
N HIS A 196 -11.20 -28.96 15.62
CA HIS A 196 -11.45 -28.62 14.22
C HIS A 196 -10.55 -29.39 13.25
N ALA A 197 -9.72 -30.31 13.76
CA ALA A 197 -8.91 -31.19 12.94
C ALA A 197 -9.79 -32.04 12.02
N GLY A 198 -9.42 -32.10 10.74
CA GLY A 198 -10.15 -32.87 9.73
C GLY A 198 -11.51 -32.29 9.32
N ARG A 199 -11.86 -31.05 9.71
CA ARG A 199 -13.08 -30.40 9.21
C ARG A 199 -12.88 -29.87 7.78
N PRO A 200 -13.54 -30.45 6.76
CA PRO A 200 -13.27 -30.13 5.37
C PRO A 200 -13.66 -28.70 5.01
N GLU A 201 -14.73 -28.14 5.60
CA GLU A 201 -15.17 -26.78 5.29
C GLU A 201 -14.16 -25.73 5.79
N LEU A 202 -13.61 -25.95 6.98
CA LEU A 202 -12.56 -25.09 7.53
C LEU A 202 -11.29 -25.19 6.69
N GLN A 203 -10.85 -26.40 6.37
CA GLN A 203 -9.68 -26.61 5.51
C GLN A 203 -9.85 -25.95 4.15
N TRP A 204 -11.02 -26.09 3.52
CA TRP A 204 -11.33 -25.47 2.24
C TRP A 204 -11.30 -23.94 2.34
N CYS A 205 -11.88 -23.36 3.38
CA CYS A 205 -11.84 -21.91 3.63
C CYS A 205 -10.42 -21.37 3.85
N LEU A 206 -9.61 -22.08 4.66
CA LEU A 206 -8.22 -21.71 4.91
C LEU A 206 -7.37 -21.80 3.64
N LEU A 207 -7.52 -22.88 2.86
CA LEU A 207 -6.84 -23.04 1.57
C LEU A 207 -7.22 -21.93 0.57
N GLY A 208 -8.51 -21.60 0.46
CA GLY A 208 -8.97 -20.51 -0.41
C GLY A 208 -8.39 -19.16 0.02
N THR A 209 -8.30 -18.92 1.32
CA THR A 209 -7.69 -17.72 1.89
C THR A 209 -6.18 -17.70 1.63
N MET A 210 -5.48 -18.81 1.82
CA MET A 210 -4.04 -18.95 1.52
C MET A 210 -3.75 -18.69 0.04
N ALA A 211 -4.57 -19.25 -0.86
CA ALA A 211 -4.44 -19.03 -2.29
C ALA A 211 -4.63 -17.54 -2.64
N SER A 212 -5.63 -16.90 -2.05
CA SER A 212 -5.90 -15.47 -2.21
C SER A 212 -4.74 -14.59 -1.70
N LEU A 213 -4.20 -14.91 -0.52
CA LEU A 213 -3.04 -14.22 0.05
C LEU A 213 -1.78 -14.41 -0.78
N ARG A 214 -1.54 -15.62 -1.28
CA ARG A 214 -0.39 -15.92 -2.15
C ARG A 214 -0.49 -15.13 -3.45
N HIS A 215 -1.65 -15.14 -4.10
CA HIS A 215 -1.90 -14.34 -5.29
C HIS A 215 -1.67 -12.86 -5.03
N THR A 216 -2.26 -12.33 -3.95
CA THR A 216 -2.11 -10.93 -3.53
C THR A 216 -0.64 -10.56 -3.31
N THR A 217 0.11 -11.40 -2.59
CA THR A 217 1.53 -11.19 -2.29
C THR A 217 2.37 -11.15 -3.58
N SER A 218 2.08 -12.04 -4.55
CA SER A 218 2.73 -12.01 -5.87
C SER A 218 2.39 -10.74 -6.66
N THR A 219 1.13 -10.31 -6.64
CA THR A 219 0.70 -9.09 -7.35
C THR A 219 1.30 -7.83 -6.73
N LEU A 220 1.41 -7.76 -5.39
CA LEU A 220 2.07 -6.63 -4.71
C LEU A 220 3.54 -6.50 -5.10
N ILE A 221 4.26 -7.60 -5.32
CA ILE A 221 5.64 -7.56 -5.82
C ILE A 221 5.67 -7.00 -7.26
N GLN A 222 4.77 -7.46 -8.12
CA GLN A 222 4.73 -7.05 -9.53
C GLN A 222 4.39 -5.56 -9.68
N ASN A 223 3.52 -5.04 -8.82
CA ASN A 223 3.08 -3.64 -8.83
C ASN A 223 3.99 -2.71 -8.02
N GLY A 224 4.88 -3.26 -7.20
CA GLY A 224 5.71 -2.48 -6.28
C GLY A 224 6.68 -1.56 -7.02
N LEU A 225 6.97 -0.40 -6.42
CA LEU A 225 8.01 0.50 -6.91
C LEU A 225 9.39 -0.15 -6.75
N THR A 226 10.02 -0.55 -7.85
CA THR A 226 11.40 -1.08 -7.91
C THR A 226 12.44 0.01 -7.80
#